data_AF-A0A4Y9XL73-F1
#
_entry.id   AF-A0A4Y9XL73-F1
#
_cell.length_a   1.000
_cell.length_b   1.000
_cell.length_c   1.000
_cell.angle_alpha   90.00
_cell.angle_beta   90.00
_cell.angle_gamma   90.00
#
_symmetry.space_group_name_H-M   'P 1'
#
loop_
_entity.id
_entity.type
_entity.pdbx_description
1 polymer ?
#
loop_
_entity_poly.entity_id
_entity_poly.type
_entity_poly.pdbx_seq_one_letter_code
_entity_poly.pdbx_strand_id
1 'polypeptide(L)'
;MIPLFGQDDLRRRKEINLGGARSASYSDILQEAKAKRSQRHDLKRKQDSATKIQAWWRGVSRKQQTRRDLKQVFVGDVSGLTGLRCLVLLGVDQDALGIWSSAVASGRQGVWLSRMPLTAISLRVDILLHTEDNWRVLLRKTSVLLLQAIASEPESQYAPLHLNVLQLLQSSSGLEYTQYVLDHGFYRLLGDAIQRIPLDSKTSPTLPPLVTLLTTPLSQGSLHAQTLPQVLTHILSIPLLPNRLPLTALTAFSARLPLSSLHVASPAIPSIIADPVLAEPEPKVHLIANLVVLTSPRYSKLPAQALEAYLE
;
A
#
# COMPACT_ATOMS: atom_id res chain seq x y z
N MET A 1 54.11 -15.81 14.37
CA MET A 1 55.28 -14.93 14.58
C MET A 1 55.08 -13.70 13.74
N ILE A 2 54.91 -12.54 14.37
CA ILE A 2 54.67 -11.24 13.76
C ILE A 2 55.96 -10.43 13.97
N PRO A 3 56.53 -9.77 12.95
CA PRO A 3 57.84 -9.16 13.09
C PRO A 3 57.81 -8.03 14.12
N LEU A 4 58.65 -8.23 15.12
CA LEU A 4 59.04 -7.33 16.19
C LEU A 4 59.95 -6.26 15.57
N PHE A 5 59.52 -4.99 15.64
CA PHE A 5 60.31 -3.77 15.42
C PHE A 5 61.40 -3.83 14.33
N GLY A 6 61.04 -3.39 13.13
CA GLY A 6 62.01 -2.91 12.16
C GLY A 6 62.83 -1.75 12.75
N GLN A 7 64.00 -2.10 13.25
CA GLN A 7 65.14 -1.21 13.39
C GLN A 7 65.57 -0.85 11.97
N ASP A 8 65.29 0.37 11.51
CA ASP A 8 66.07 1.09 10.47
C ASP A 8 65.41 2.43 10.13
N ASP A 9 65.36 3.34 11.11
CA ASP A 9 65.25 4.78 10.86
C ASP A 9 66.19 5.52 11.80
N LEU A 10 67.48 5.33 11.53
CA LEU A 10 68.58 6.07 12.12
C LEU A 10 68.40 7.57 11.83
N ARG A 11 68.00 8.31 12.87
CA ARG A 11 68.52 9.65 13.21
C ARG A 11 68.51 10.72 12.11
N ARG A 12 67.38 10.96 11.44
CA ARG A 12 67.11 12.33 10.93
C ARG A 12 66.82 13.25 12.12
N ARG A 13 67.87 13.73 12.78
CA ARG A 13 67.80 14.89 13.68
C ARG A 13 67.20 16.03 12.87
N LYS A 14 65.98 16.46 13.23
CA LYS A 14 65.41 17.69 12.70
C LYS A 14 66.38 18.82 13.06
N GLU A 15 66.98 19.46 12.07
CA GLU A 15 67.67 20.74 12.25
C GLU A 15 66.62 21.74 12.72
N ILE A 16 66.58 21.98 14.03
CA ILE A 16 65.78 23.02 14.62
C ILE A 16 66.54 24.31 14.38
N ASN A 17 66.21 25.01 13.29
CA ASN A 17 66.66 26.37 13.07
C ASN A 17 66.09 27.25 14.18
N LEU A 18 66.92 27.53 15.19
CA LEU A 18 66.63 28.45 16.30
C LEU A 18 66.95 29.92 15.92
N GLY A 19 67.32 30.18 14.68
CA GLY A 19 67.61 31.52 14.16
C GLY A 19 66.32 32.30 13.83
N GLY A 20 65.88 33.14 14.77
CA GLY A 20 64.72 34.02 14.65
C GLY A 20 64.92 35.18 13.67
N ALA A 21 64.70 34.95 12.38
CA ALA A 21 64.76 36.01 11.35
C ALA A 21 63.38 36.57 10.95
N ARG A 22 62.27 36.10 11.53
CA ARG A 22 60.94 36.69 11.35
C ARG A 22 60.17 36.66 12.66
N SER A 23 60.19 37.76 13.40
CA SER A 23 59.27 37.98 14.51
C SER A 23 57.85 38.11 13.95
N ALA A 24 57.16 36.98 13.78
CA ALA A 24 55.74 36.99 13.45
C ALA A 24 55.01 37.82 14.51
N SER A 25 54.23 38.81 14.08
CA SER A 25 53.45 39.61 15.02
C SER A 25 52.50 38.68 15.77
N TYR A 26 52.23 38.97 17.04
CA TYR A 26 51.24 38.23 17.83
C TYR A 26 49.90 38.07 17.10
N SER A 27 49.52 39.08 16.31
CA SER A 27 48.35 39.04 15.41
C SER A 27 48.43 37.91 14.38
N ASP A 28 49.61 37.68 13.80
CA ASP A 28 49.83 36.72 12.72
C ASP A 28 49.72 35.29 13.26
N ILE A 29 50.25 35.06 14.45
CA ILE A 29 50.15 33.76 15.15
C ILE A 29 48.68 33.43 15.45
N LEU A 30 47.89 34.42 15.92
CA LEU A 30 46.47 34.23 16.18
C LEU A 30 45.67 33.98 14.89
N GLN A 31 45.96 34.71 13.82
CA GLN A 31 45.33 34.50 12.52
C GLN A 31 45.66 33.10 11.96
N GLU A 32 46.91 32.67 12.04
CA GLU A 32 47.33 31.34 11.62
C GLU A 32 46.64 30.23 12.44
N ALA A 33 46.56 30.39 13.75
CA ALA A 33 45.86 29.44 14.62
C ALA A 33 44.36 29.35 14.30
N LYS A 34 43.71 30.50 14.02
CA LYS A 34 42.30 30.56 13.61
C LYS A 34 42.10 29.88 12.25
N ALA A 35 42.97 30.14 11.28
CA ALA A 35 42.94 29.50 9.96
C ALA A 35 43.08 27.98 10.06
N LYS A 36 44.06 27.48 10.83
CA LYS A 36 44.25 26.03 11.07
C LYS A 36 43.05 25.40 11.78
N ARG A 37 42.41 26.12 12.71
CA ARG A 37 41.17 25.64 13.36
C ARG A 37 40.03 25.55 12.34
N SER A 38 39.81 26.58 11.52
CA SER A 38 38.80 26.56 10.47
C SER A 38 39.01 25.38 9.52
N GLN A 39 40.23 25.19 9.01
CA GLN A 39 40.56 24.07 8.13
C GLN A 39 40.25 22.71 8.76
N ARG A 40 40.58 22.51 10.05
CA ARG A 40 40.22 21.27 10.75
C ARG A 40 38.72 21.07 10.89
N HIS A 41 37.96 22.13 11.17
CA HIS A 41 36.51 22.05 11.21
C HIS A 41 35.92 21.74 9.84
N ASP A 42 36.45 22.34 8.77
CA ASP A 42 36.00 22.09 7.40
C ASP A 42 36.32 20.66 6.96
N LEU A 43 37.54 20.18 7.25
CA LEU A 43 37.92 18.79 7.00
C LEU A 43 37.05 17.81 7.79
N LYS A 44 36.80 18.08 9.08
CA LYS A 44 35.90 17.27 9.91
C LYS A 44 34.48 17.26 9.34
N ARG A 45 33.94 18.42 8.97
CA ARG A 45 32.61 18.53 8.36
C ARG A 45 32.53 17.74 7.04
N LYS A 46 33.56 17.81 6.20
CA LYS A 46 33.64 17.02 4.96
C LYS A 46 33.67 15.52 5.25
N GLN A 47 34.48 15.09 6.21
CA GLN A 47 34.57 13.70 6.64
C GLN A 47 33.24 13.19 7.20
N ASP A 48 32.62 13.93 8.12
CA ASP A 48 31.32 13.57 8.71
C ASP A 48 30.23 13.46 7.64
N SER A 49 30.22 14.39 6.68
CA SER A 49 29.29 14.36 5.55
C SER A 49 29.54 13.15 4.65
N ALA A 50 30.80 12.85 4.33
CA ALA A 50 31.17 11.67 3.55
C ALA A 50 30.75 10.37 4.26
N THR A 51 30.95 10.27 5.57
CA THR A 51 30.51 9.11 6.36
C THR A 51 28.99 8.96 6.34
N LYS A 52 28.22 10.05 6.43
CA LYS A 52 26.75 10.00 6.31
C LYS A 52 26.29 9.50 4.95
N ILE A 53 26.89 10.01 3.87
CA ILE A 53 26.56 9.59 2.50
C ILE A 53 26.91 8.12 2.30
N GLN A 54 28.09 7.67 2.75
CA GLN A 54 28.51 6.28 2.66
C GLN A 54 27.60 5.34 3.46
N ALA A 55 27.21 5.73 4.67
CA ALA A 55 26.29 4.95 5.49
C ALA A 55 24.92 4.81 4.82
N TRP A 56 24.39 5.92 4.28
CA TRP A 56 23.14 5.91 3.52
C TRP A 56 23.23 5.00 2.29
N TRP A 57 24.28 5.14 1.48
CA TRP A 57 24.47 4.32 0.28
C TRP A 57 24.59 2.82 0.60
N ARG A 58 25.35 2.46 1.64
CA ARG A 58 25.44 1.07 2.13
C ARG A 58 24.08 0.56 2.60
N GLY A 59 23.28 1.39 3.26
CA GLY A 59 21.91 1.06 3.67
C GLY A 59 21.00 0.78 2.49
N VAL A 60 21.00 1.67 1.48
CA VAL A 60 20.22 1.50 0.24
C VAL A 60 20.66 0.24 -0.53
N SER A 61 21.96 0.03 -0.69
CA SER A 61 22.52 -1.13 -1.39
C SER A 61 22.15 -2.45 -0.68
N ARG A 62 22.31 -2.53 0.65
CA ARG A 62 21.90 -3.72 1.42
C ARG A 62 20.40 -3.97 1.31
N LYS A 63 19.57 -2.92 1.41
CA LYS A 63 18.12 -3.04 1.24
C LYS A 63 17.76 -3.62 -0.14
N GLN A 64 18.41 -3.14 -1.20
CA GLN A 64 18.19 -3.67 -2.57
C GLN A 64 18.63 -5.13 -2.68
N GLN A 65 19.78 -5.49 -2.12
CA GLN A 65 20.25 -6.88 -2.11
C GLN A 65 19.27 -7.79 -1.38
N THR A 66 18.86 -7.44 -0.15
CA THR A 66 17.88 -8.21 0.61
C THR A 66 16.55 -8.37 -0.15
N ARG A 67 16.08 -7.33 -0.87
CA ARG A 67 14.88 -7.46 -1.71
C ARG A 67 15.07 -8.46 -2.85
N ARG A 68 16.24 -8.49 -3.50
CA ARG A 68 16.54 -9.48 -4.54
C ARG A 68 16.58 -10.90 -3.97
N ASP A 69 17.23 -11.07 -2.82
CA ASP A 69 17.29 -12.36 -2.13
C ASP A 69 15.88 -12.84 -1.75
N LEU A 70 15.04 -11.96 -1.21
CA LEU A 70 13.64 -12.27 -0.89
C LEU A 70 12.82 -12.63 -2.13
N LYS A 71 13.01 -11.93 -3.26
CA LYS A 71 12.37 -12.28 -4.53
C LYS A 71 12.81 -13.66 -5.02
N GLN A 72 14.09 -13.99 -4.91
CA GLN A 72 14.60 -15.30 -5.31
C GLN A 72 13.99 -16.42 -4.46
N VAL A 73 13.92 -16.24 -3.14
CA VAL A 73 13.26 -17.19 -2.23
C VAL A 73 11.77 -17.32 -2.56
N PHE A 74 11.09 -16.20 -2.80
CA PHE A 74 9.67 -16.19 -3.20
C PHE A 74 9.42 -16.98 -4.48
N VAL A 75 10.22 -16.79 -5.53
CA VAL A 75 10.06 -17.51 -6.80
C VAL A 75 10.22 -19.04 -6.62
N GLY A 76 11.05 -19.47 -5.66
CA GLY A 76 11.21 -20.88 -5.33
C GLY A 76 10.01 -21.52 -4.62
N ASP A 77 9.17 -20.72 -3.94
CA ASP A 77 8.04 -21.20 -3.13
C ASP A 77 6.83 -20.26 -3.24
N VAL A 78 6.37 -19.95 -4.46
CA VAL A 78 5.33 -18.92 -4.70
C VAL A 78 4.07 -19.17 -3.88
N SER A 79 3.62 -20.42 -3.81
CA SER A 79 2.36 -20.80 -3.18
C SER A 79 2.48 -21.23 -1.72
N GLY A 80 3.70 -21.39 -1.19
CA GLY A 80 3.92 -21.87 0.17
C GLY A 80 3.98 -20.76 1.21
N LEU A 81 4.07 -21.19 2.48
CA LEU A 81 4.10 -20.28 3.63
C LEU A 81 5.33 -19.36 3.58
N THR A 82 6.47 -19.87 3.09
CA THR A 82 7.70 -19.08 2.99
C THR A 82 7.56 -18.01 1.90
N GLY A 83 7.01 -18.37 0.75
CA GLY A 83 6.69 -17.39 -0.30
C GLY A 83 5.74 -16.31 0.19
N LEU A 84 4.68 -16.67 0.91
CA LEU A 84 3.74 -15.68 1.44
C LEU A 84 4.40 -14.73 2.46
N ARG A 85 5.32 -15.22 3.30
CA ARG A 85 6.13 -14.37 4.18
C ARG A 85 7.02 -13.42 3.38
N CYS A 86 7.72 -13.94 2.37
CA CYS A 86 8.53 -13.11 1.47
C CYS A 86 7.70 -12.05 0.77
N LEU A 87 6.50 -12.39 0.30
CA LEU A 87 5.56 -11.48 -0.35
C LEU A 87 5.16 -10.32 0.57
N VAL A 88 4.77 -10.63 1.81
CA VAL A 88 4.43 -9.60 2.82
C VAL A 88 5.63 -8.69 3.12
N LEU A 89 6.86 -9.23 3.19
CA LEU A 89 8.09 -8.46 3.41
C LEU A 89 8.49 -7.61 2.19
N LEU A 90 8.18 -8.06 0.97
CA LEU A 90 8.40 -7.30 -0.25
C LEU A 90 7.44 -6.10 -0.36
N GLY A 91 6.26 -6.19 0.23
CA GLY A 91 5.25 -5.13 0.25
C GLY A 91 4.50 -5.02 -1.07
N VAL A 92 4.24 -3.79 -1.54
CA VAL A 92 3.55 -3.50 -2.81
C VAL A 92 4.52 -3.66 -3.98
N ASP A 93 4.94 -4.89 -4.25
CA ASP A 93 5.77 -5.26 -5.40
C ASP A 93 4.87 -5.93 -6.46
N GLN A 94 4.48 -5.17 -7.49
CA GLN A 94 3.46 -5.57 -8.48
C GLN A 94 3.79 -6.91 -9.15
N ASP A 95 5.05 -7.14 -9.50
CA ASP A 95 5.48 -8.38 -10.15
C ASP A 95 5.32 -9.58 -9.21
N ALA A 96 5.76 -9.46 -7.96
CA ALA A 96 5.64 -10.55 -6.98
C ALA A 96 4.17 -10.84 -6.63
N LEU A 97 3.36 -9.80 -6.40
CA LEU A 97 1.92 -9.92 -6.18
C LEU A 97 1.21 -10.52 -7.40
N GLY A 98 1.65 -10.15 -8.61
CA GLY A 98 1.12 -10.66 -9.88
C GLY A 98 1.39 -12.14 -10.06
N ILE A 99 2.63 -12.57 -9.83
CA ILE A 99 3.03 -13.99 -9.85
C ILE A 99 2.22 -14.79 -8.83
N TRP A 100 2.10 -14.28 -7.60
CA TRP A 100 1.32 -14.94 -6.55
C TRP A 100 -0.16 -15.04 -6.91
N SER A 101 -0.77 -13.94 -7.34
CA SER A 101 -2.21 -13.91 -7.69
C SER A 101 -2.52 -14.80 -8.88
N SER A 102 -1.59 -14.89 -9.84
CA SER A 102 -1.67 -15.83 -10.96
C SER A 102 -1.64 -17.27 -10.46
N ALA A 103 -0.70 -17.62 -9.58
CA ALA A 103 -0.59 -18.96 -9.02
C ALA A 103 -1.86 -19.38 -8.24
N VAL A 104 -2.41 -18.46 -7.42
CA VAL A 104 -3.67 -18.68 -6.69
C VAL A 104 -4.85 -18.86 -7.65
N ALA A 105 -5.00 -17.98 -8.65
CA ALA A 105 -6.10 -18.05 -9.61
C ALA A 105 -6.03 -19.30 -10.51
N SER A 106 -4.83 -19.65 -10.99
CA SER A 106 -4.61 -20.85 -11.83
C SER A 106 -4.77 -22.16 -11.05
N GLY A 107 -4.49 -22.16 -9.74
CA GLY A 107 -4.69 -23.33 -8.87
C GLY A 107 -6.12 -23.88 -8.92
N ARG A 108 -7.10 -23.02 -9.18
CA ARG A 108 -8.53 -23.37 -9.27
C ARG A 108 -8.96 -23.87 -10.65
N GLN A 109 -8.27 -23.45 -11.72
CA GLN A 109 -8.69 -23.74 -13.09
C GLN A 109 -8.23 -25.10 -13.62
N GLY A 110 -7.40 -25.87 -12.91
CA GLY A 110 -7.23 -27.32 -13.12
C GLY A 110 -6.80 -27.83 -14.52
N VAL A 111 -6.57 -26.97 -15.52
CA VAL A 111 -6.39 -27.41 -16.93
C VAL A 111 -4.92 -27.60 -17.32
N TRP A 112 -3.95 -27.02 -16.61
CA TRP A 112 -2.52 -27.16 -16.96
C TRP A 112 -1.84 -28.46 -16.46
N LEU A 113 -2.60 -29.42 -15.89
CA LEU A 113 -2.04 -30.62 -15.24
C LEU A 113 -2.40 -31.95 -15.88
N SER A 114 -2.90 -31.95 -17.11
CA SER A 114 -3.05 -33.19 -17.89
C SER A 114 -1.71 -33.86 -18.25
N ARG A 115 -0.58 -33.39 -17.70
CA ARG A 115 0.77 -33.88 -18.03
C ARG A 115 1.68 -34.21 -16.85
N MET A 116 1.21 -34.17 -15.60
CA MET A 116 2.03 -34.54 -14.43
C MET A 116 1.55 -35.85 -13.78
N PRO A 117 2.47 -36.71 -13.31
CA PRO A 117 2.16 -38.04 -12.79
C PRO A 117 1.28 -38.01 -11.53
N LEU A 118 0.36 -38.99 -11.45
CA LEU A 118 -0.74 -39.10 -10.49
C LEU A 118 -0.32 -39.21 -9.00
N THR A 119 0.97 -39.29 -8.69
CA THR A 119 1.47 -39.38 -7.30
C THR A 119 1.61 -38.03 -6.58
N ALA A 120 1.45 -36.90 -7.29
CA ALA A 120 1.47 -35.55 -6.71
C ALA A 120 0.06 -34.95 -6.45
N ILE A 121 -0.99 -35.78 -6.46
CA ILE A 121 -2.39 -35.33 -6.42
C ILE A 121 -2.90 -35.03 -4.99
N SER A 122 -2.19 -35.44 -3.94
CA SER A 122 -2.77 -35.48 -2.58
C SER A 122 -2.63 -34.21 -1.71
N LEU A 123 -2.03 -33.10 -2.19
CA LEU A 123 -1.73 -31.95 -1.32
C LEU A 123 -1.93 -30.57 -1.98
N ARG A 124 -2.89 -30.45 -2.90
CA ARG A 124 -3.40 -29.13 -3.30
C ARG A 124 -4.43 -28.66 -2.29
N VAL A 125 -3.96 -28.38 -1.07
CA VAL A 125 -4.73 -27.57 -0.13
C VAL A 125 -4.91 -26.21 -0.81
N ASP A 126 -6.16 -25.83 -1.02
CA ASP A 126 -6.49 -24.51 -1.55
C ASP A 126 -5.85 -23.48 -0.61
N ILE A 127 -4.93 -22.67 -1.14
CA ILE A 127 -4.11 -21.70 -0.38
C ILE A 127 -5.01 -20.82 0.48
N LEU A 128 -6.25 -20.59 0.03
CA LEU A 128 -7.24 -19.75 0.68
C LEU A 128 -8.01 -20.44 1.81
N LEU A 129 -7.94 -21.77 1.91
CA LEU A 129 -8.66 -22.58 2.90
C LEU A 129 -7.79 -23.02 4.10
N HIS A 130 -6.54 -22.55 4.18
CA HIS A 130 -5.70 -22.83 5.35
C HIS A 130 -6.31 -22.21 6.62
N THR A 131 -6.55 -23.07 7.61
CA THR A 131 -7.09 -22.69 8.92
C THR A 131 -6.02 -22.28 9.93
N GLU A 132 -4.75 -22.55 9.63
CA GLU A 132 -3.62 -22.19 10.48
C GLU A 132 -3.49 -20.67 10.65
N ASP A 133 -3.27 -20.20 11.88
CA ASP A 133 -3.20 -18.78 12.22
C ASP A 133 -2.12 -18.02 11.44
N ASN A 134 -0.97 -18.67 11.21
CA ASN A 134 0.13 -18.09 10.45
C ASN A 134 -0.28 -17.74 9.02
N TRP A 135 -1.01 -18.64 8.36
CA TRP A 135 -1.54 -18.41 7.02
C TRP A 135 -2.57 -17.29 7.02
N ARG A 136 -3.52 -17.32 7.97
CA ARG A 136 -4.58 -16.31 8.08
C ARG A 136 -4.03 -14.89 8.27
N VAL A 137 -3.04 -14.72 9.14
CA VAL A 137 -2.41 -13.40 9.36
C VAL A 137 -1.72 -12.90 8.09
N LEU A 138 -1.01 -13.78 7.39
CA LEU A 138 -0.30 -13.41 6.17
C LEU A 138 -1.27 -13.14 4.99
N LEU A 139 -2.35 -13.91 4.85
CA LEU A 139 -3.38 -13.68 3.84
C LEU A 139 -4.13 -12.37 4.09
N ARG A 140 -4.43 -12.03 5.35
CA ARG A 140 -4.98 -10.72 5.73
C ARG A 140 -4.06 -9.57 5.35
N LYS A 141 -2.77 -9.68 5.64
CA LYS A 141 -1.79 -8.65 5.21
C LYS A 141 -1.69 -8.57 3.69
N THR A 142 -1.70 -9.73 3.03
CA THR A 142 -1.63 -9.81 1.56
C THR A 142 -2.87 -9.20 0.92
N SER A 143 -4.07 -9.37 1.47
CA SER A 143 -5.27 -8.73 0.94
C SER A 143 -5.19 -7.20 0.96
N VAL A 144 -4.60 -6.62 2.01
CA VAL A 144 -4.32 -5.18 2.06
C VAL A 144 -3.27 -4.78 1.02
N LEU A 145 -2.21 -5.56 0.82
CA LEU A 145 -1.19 -5.28 -0.21
C LEU A 145 -1.77 -5.34 -1.63
N LEU A 146 -2.64 -6.32 -1.93
CA LEU A 146 -3.35 -6.42 -3.21
C LEU A 146 -4.24 -5.20 -3.43
N LEU A 147 -4.95 -4.76 -2.39
CA LEU A 147 -5.81 -3.60 -2.48
C LEU A 147 -5.01 -2.30 -2.70
N GLN A 148 -3.87 -2.16 -2.04
CA GLN A 148 -2.93 -1.06 -2.28
C GLN A 148 -2.35 -1.09 -3.69
N ALA A 149 -2.02 -2.29 -4.21
CA ALA A 149 -1.54 -2.47 -5.57
C ALA A 149 -2.58 -2.07 -6.62
N ILE A 150 -3.85 -2.47 -6.42
CA ILE A 150 -4.99 -2.07 -7.27
C ILE A 150 -5.23 -0.56 -7.16
N ALA A 151 -5.15 0.00 -5.95
CA ALA A 151 -5.26 1.43 -5.77
C ALA A 151 -4.20 2.17 -6.57
N SER A 152 -2.92 1.81 -6.46
CA SER A 152 -1.82 2.49 -7.15
C SER A 152 -1.89 2.38 -8.67
N GLU A 153 -2.20 1.18 -9.19
CA GLU A 153 -2.13 0.86 -10.63
C GLU A 153 -3.36 0.04 -11.06
N PRO A 154 -4.56 0.65 -11.12
CA PRO A 154 -5.81 -0.07 -11.42
C PRO A 154 -5.91 -0.58 -12.87
N GLU A 155 -5.04 -0.12 -13.76
CA GLU A 155 -4.93 -0.57 -15.15
C GLU A 155 -3.76 -1.56 -15.36
N SER A 156 -3.10 -2.01 -14.28
CA SER A 156 -2.07 -3.05 -14.35
C SER A 156 -2.66 -4.36 -14.90
N GLN A 157 -1.86 -5.10 -15.68
CA GLN A 157 -2.21 -6.43 -16.19
C GLN A 157 -2.57 -7.43 -15.08
N TYR A 158 -2.08 -7.21 -13.85
CA TYR A 158 -2.35 -8.07 -12.70
C TYR A 158 -3.59 -7.65 -11.90
N ALA A 159 -4.13 -6.45 -12.11
CA ALA A 159 -5.25 -5.92 -11.32
C ALA A 159 -6.51 -6.81 -11.36
N PRO A 160 -6.93 -7.38 -12.51
CA PRO A 160 -8.05 -8.33 -12.53
C PRO A 160 -7.79 -9.59 -11.68
N LEU A 161 -6.55 -10.09 -11.66
CA LEU A 161 -6.17 -11.25 -10.85
C LEU A 161 -6.20 -10.93 -9.36
N HIS A 162 -5.68 -9.76 -8.97
CA HIS A 162 -5.75 -9.27 -7.59
C HIS A 162 -7.19 -9.16 -7.11
N LEU A 163 -8.07 -8.56 -7.92
CA LEU A 163 -9.49 -8.40 -7.62
C LEU A 163 -10.19 -9.76 -7.47
N ASN A 164 -9.88 -10.71 -8.35
CA ASN A 164 -10.41 -12.08 -8.23
C ASN A 164 -9.98 -12.73 -6.91
N VAL A 165 -8.69 -12.67 -6.56
CA VAL A 165 -8.21 -13.24 -5.29
C VAL A 165 -8.87 -12.58 -4.06
N LEU A 166 -9.06 -11.25 -4.09
CA LEU A 166 -9.76 -10.55 -3.02
C LEU A 166 -11.23 -10.99 -2.89
N GLN A 167 -11.93 -11.17 -4.01
CA GLN A 167 -13.29 -11.72 -4.00
C GLN A 167 -13.33 -13.14 -3.45
N LEU A 168 -12.35 -13.98 -3.82
CA LEU A 168 -12.24 -15.33 -3.31
C LEU A 168 -12.04 -15.32 -1.79
N LEU A 169 -11.09 -14.53 -1.28
CA LEU A 169 -10.83 -14.40 0.17
C LEU A 169 -12.07 -13.93 0.95
N GLN A 170 -12.82 -12.95 0.42
CA GLN A 170 -14.06 -12.50 1.04
C GLN A 170 -15.16 -13.57 1.01
N SER A 171 -15.22 -14.39 -0.04
CA SER A 171 -16.20 -15.47 -0.16
C SER A 171 -15.88 -16.70 0.69
N SER A 172 -14.60 -17.09 0.80
CA SER A 172 -14.16 -18.34 1.43
C SER A 172 -14.12 -18.24 2.95
N SER A 173 -13.76 -17.07 3.46
CA SER A 173 -13.33 -16.92 4.84
C SER A 173 -14.19 -15.93 5.64
N GLY A 174 -15.30 -15.49 5.05
CA GLY A 174 -16.37 -14.77 5.72
C GLY A 174 -16.01 -13.36 6.17
N LEU A 175 -16.52 -12.98 7.34
CA LEU A 175 -16.44 -11.62 7.91
C LEU A 175 -15.01 -11.21 8.29
N GLU A 176 -14.13 -12.15 8.64
CA GLU A 176 -12.79 -11.85 9.18
C GLU A 176 -11.94 -11.01 8.21
N TYR A 177 -11.84 -11.43 6.95
CA TYR A 177 -11.03 -10.74 5.95
C TYR A 177 -11.66 -9.42 5.53
N THR A 178 -12.99 -9.39 5.44
CA THR A 178 -13.76 -8.19 5.14
C THR A 178 -13.55 -7.13 6.22
N GLN A 179 -13.68 -7.51 7.49
CA GLN A 179 -13.42 -6.63 8.62
C GLN A 179 -11.98 -6.12 8.61
N TYR A 180 -11.01 -7.02 8.40
CA TYR A 180 -9.61 -6.63 8.36
C TYR A 180 -9.32 -5.59 7.27
N VAL A 181 -9.82 -5.78 6.04
CA VAL A 181 -9.57 -4.77 4.99
C VAL A 181 -10.31 -3.45 5.26
N LEU A 182 -11.53 -3.49 5.83
CA LEU A 182 -12.28 -2.30 6.23
C LEU A 182 -11.51 -1.45 7.23
N ASP A 183 -10.88 -2.08 8.22
CA ASP A 183 -10.05 -1.42 9.23
C ASP A 183 -8.75 -0.83 8.63
N HIS A 184 -8.39 -1.22 7.40
CA HIS A 184 -7.19 -0.77 6.68
C HIS A 184 -7.52 0.15 5.49
N GLY A 185 -8.66 0.85 5.55
CA GLY A 185 -9.03 1.88 4.57
C GLY A 185 -9.56 1.33 3.25
N PHE A 186 -10.34 0.25 3.31
CA PHE A 186 -10.89 -0.43 2.14
C PHE A 186 -11.54 0.51 1.12
N TYR A 187 -12.53 1.30 1.53
CA TYR A 187 -13.24 2.19 0.61
C TYR A 187 -12.40 3.36 0.12
N ARG A 188 -11.45 3.85 0.93
CA ARG A 188 -10.48 4.86 0.49
C ARG A 188 -9.63 4.32 -0.67
N LEU A 189 -9.07 3.12 -0.52
CA LEU A 189 -8.24 2.49 -1.55
C LEU A 189 -9.04 2.15 -2.82
N LEU A 190 -10.29 1.69 -2.67
CA LEU A 190 -11.17 1.47 -3.83
C LEU A 190 -11.57 2.78 -4.52
N GLY A 191 -11.82 3.84 -3.76
CA GLY A 191 -12.10 5.16 -4.31
C GLY A 191 -10.91 5.72 -5.09
N ASP A 192 -9.70 5.60 -4.54
CA ASP A 192 -8.44 5.95 -5.21
C ASP A 192 -8.29 5.19 -6.54
N ALA A 193 -8.59 3.88 -6.55
CA ALA A 193 -8.55 3.05 -7.76
C ALA A 193 -9.55 3.54 -8.83
N ILE A 194 -10.80 3.80 -8.46
CA ILE A 194 -11.84 4.29 -9.39
C ILE A 194 -11.46 5.65 -9.97
N GLN A 195 -10.91 6.54 -9.14
CA GLN A 195 -10.51 7.88 -9.57
C GLN A 195 -9.34 7.86 -10.56
N ARG A 196 -8.37 6.95 -10.35
CA ARG A 196 -7.19 6.78 -11.20
C ARG A 196 -7.49 6.18 -12.57
N ILE A 197 -8.58 5.42 -12.71
CA ILE A 197 -9.03 4.93 -14.01
C ILE A 197 -9.53 6.15 -14.83
N PRO A 198 -9.03 6.37 -16.06
CA PRO A 198 -9.47 7.48 -16.91
C PRO A 198 -10.97 7.44 -17.17
N LEU A 199 -11.61 8.61 -17.25
CA LEU A 199 -13.05 8.76 -17.50
C LEU A 199 -13.51 8.10 -18.81
N ASP A 200 -12.62 8.09 -19.81
CA ASP A 200 -12.90 7.53 -21.13
C ASP A 200 -12.78 6.00 -21.16
N SER A 201 -12.10 5.39 -20.18
CA SER A 201 -11.84 3.95 -20.07
C SER A 201 -13.02 3.18 -19.45
N LYS A 202 -14.26 3.45 -19.87
CA LYS A 202 -15.47 2.77 -19.35
C LYS A 202 -15.49 1.26 -19.64
N THR A 203 -14.67 0.80 -20.59
CA THR A 203 -14.50 -0.61 -20.94
C THR A 203 -13.38 -1.28 -20.15
N SER A 204 -12.80 -0.61 -19.14
CA SER A 204 -11.73 -1.19 -18.33
C SER A 204 -12.20 -2.51 -17.69
N PRO A 205 -11.43 -3.61 -17.85
CA PRO A 205 -11.80 -4.91 -17.31
C PRO A 205 -11.80 -4.95 -15.78
N THR A 206 -11.21 -3.94 -15.11
CA THR A 206 -11.14 -3.86 -13.66
C THR A 206 -12.36 -3.23 -13.02
N LEU A 207 -13.13 -2.40 -13.74
CA LEU A 207 -14.29 -1.70 -13.17
C LEU A 207 -15.40 -2.65 -12.67
N PRO A 208 -15.87 -3.65 -13.44
CA PRO A 208 -16.90 -4.57 -12.95
C PRO A 208 -16.49 -5.34 -11.68
N PRO A 209 -15.32 -6.03 -11.60
CA PRO A 209 -14.93 -6.74 -10.39
C PRO A 209 -14.64 -5.81 -9.20
N LEU A 210 -14.19 -4.58 -9.46
CA LEU A 210 -14.00 -3.56 -8.42
C LEU A 210 -15.35 -3.17 -7.79
N VAL A 211 -16.39 -2.93 -8.60
CA VAL A 211 -17.73 -2.62 -8.07
C VAL A 211 -18.34 -3.82 -7.34
N THR A 212 -18.14 -5.05 -7.83
CA THR A 212 -18.53 -6.25 -7.09
C THR A 212 -17.87 -6.27 -5.71
N LEU A 213 -16.55 -6.06 -5.65
CA LEU A 213 -15.79 -6.02 -4.40
C LEU A 213 -16.27 -4.91 -3.46
N LEU A 214 -16.55 -3.72 -3.99
CA LEU A 214 -17.06 -2.56 -3.25
C LEU A 214 -18.41 -2.86 -2.57
N THR A 215 -19.29 -3.60 -3.25
CA THR A 215 -20.65 -3.89 -2.78
C THR A 215 -20.77 -5.14 -1.91
N THR A 216 -19.73 -5.98 -1.83
CA THR A 216 -19.75 -7.19 -1.00
C THR A 216 -20.01 -6.88 0.49
N PRO A 217 -19.28 -5.94 1.14
CA PRO A 217 -19.52 -5.65 2.56
C PRO A 217 -20.89 -4.99 2.81
N LEU A 218 -21.41 -4.25 1.83
CA LEU A 218 -22.74 -3.61 1.91
C LEU A 218 -23.89 -4.61 1.96
N SER A 219 -23.66 -5.84 1.51
CA SER A 219 -24.67 -6.92 1.58
C SER A 219 -24.79 -7.48 3.00
N GLN A 220 -23.89 -7.13 3.92
CA GLN A 220 -23.84 -7.62 5.29
C GLN A 220 -24.38 -6.56 6.24
N GLY A 221 -25.62 -6.72 6.71
CA GLY A 221 -26.31 -5.75 7.57
C GLY A 221 -25.54 -5.37 8.83
N SER A 222 -24.80 -6.32 9.42
CA SER A 222 -23.97 -6.08 10.61
C SER A 222 -22.83 -5.08 10.37
N LEU A 223 -22.40 -4.87 9.13
CA LEU A 223 -21.32 -3.96 8.78
C LEU A 223 -21.81 -2.58 8.31
N HIS A 224 -23.13 -2.35 8.23
CA HIS A 224 -23.68 -1.08 7.71
C HIS A 224 -23.20 0.14 8.48
N ALA A 225 -23.13 0.07 9.80
CA ALA A 225 -22.65 1.17 10.65
C ALA A 225 -21.21 1.59 10.36
N GLN A 226 -20.34 0.65 9.95
CA GLN A 226 -18.96 0.94 9.59
C GLN A 226 -18.81 1.31 8.11
N THR A 227 -19.53 0.62 7.23
CA THR A 227 -19.35 0.71 5.76
C THR A 227 -20.03 1.92 5.16
N LEU A 228 -21.24 2.29 5.62
CA LEU A 228 -21.99 3.42 5.07
C LEU A 228 -21.22 4.76 5.20
N PRO A 229 -20.71 5.16 6.38
CA PRO A 229 -19.91 6.37 6.50
C PRO A 229 -18.74 6.40 5.53
N GLN A 230 -18.01 5.28 5.40
CA GLN A 230 -16.87 5.20 4.50
C GLN A 230 -17.27 5.28 3.01
N VAL A 231 -18.41 4.71 2.61
CA VAL A 231 -18.93 4.83 1.24
C VAL A 231 -19.36 6.27 0.94
N LEU A 232 -20.04 6.93 1.88
CA LEU A 232 -20.41 8.34 1.73
C LEU A 232 -19.14 9.20 1.56
N THR A 233 -18.15 9.04 2.44
CA THR A 233 -16.93 9.86 2.43
C THR A 233 -16.01 9.59 1.24
N HIS A 234 -15.78 8.32 0.87
CA HIS A 234 -14.71 7.97 -0.09
C HIS A 234 -15.19 7.52 -1.46
N ILE A 235 -16.45 7.08 -1.59
CA ILE A 235 -17.00 6.60 -2.87
C ILE A 235 -17.95 7.64 -3.45
N LEU A 236 -18.94 8.10 -2.70
CA LEU A 236 -19.91 9.06 -3.22
C LEU A 236 -19.35 10.47 -3.41
N SER A 237 -18.20 10.79 -2.81
CA SER A 237 -17.47 12.04 -3.08
C SER A 237 -16.68 12.04 -4.40
N ILE A 238 -16.61 10.91 -5.10
CA ILE A 238 -15.85 10.78 -6.36
C ILE A 238 -16.47 11.68 -7.44
N PRO A 239 -15.68 12.56 -8.09
CA PRO A 239 -16.17 13.40 -9.18
C PRO A 239 -16.74 12.57 -10.32
N LEU A 240 -17.96 12.91 -10.73
CA LEU A 240 -18.67 12.29 -11.86
C LEU A 240 -18.78 10.76 -11.75
N LEU A 241 -18.97 10.22 -10.54
CA LEU A 241 -19.03 8.78 -10.29
C LEU A 241 -19.96 8.01 -11.25
N PRO A 242 -21.22 8.45 -11.52
CA PRO A 242 -22.09 7.78 -12.49
C PRO A 242 -21.49 7.68 -13.90
N ASN A 243 -20.68 8.66 -14.30
CA ASN A 243 -20.04 8.68 -15.61
C ASN A 243 -18.76 7.83 -15.66
N ARG A 244 -18.13 7.54 -14.51
CA ARG A 244 -16.92 6.69 -14.40
C ARG A 244 -17.24 5.20 -14.48
N LEU A 245 -18.44 4.79 -14.10
CA LEU A 245 -18.80 3.39 -14.04
C LEU A 245 -19.51 2.94 -15.34
N PRO A 246 -19.25 1.72 -15.84
CA PRO A 246 -20.09 1.10 -16.86
C PRO A 246 -21.53 1.00 -16.34
N LEU A 247 -22.52 1.17 -17.23
CA LEU A 247 -23.94 1.19 -16.85
C LEU A 247 -24.37 -0.06 -16.04
N THR A 248 -23.85 -1.23 -16.39
CA THR A 248 -24.11 -2.49 -15.67
C THR A 248 -23.58 -2.44 -14.24
N ALA A 249 -22.35 -1.92 -14.06
CA ALA A 249 -21.73 -1.78 -12.75
C ALA A 249 -22.41 -0.70 -11.92
N LEU A 250 -22.79 0.44 -12.51
CA LEU A 250 -23.55 1.50 -11.85
C LEU A 250 -24.91 0.98 -11.35
N THR A 251 -25.60 0.20 -12.18
CA THR A 251 -26.88 -0.41 -11.83
C THR A 251 -26.71 -1.39 -10.65
N ALA A 252 -25.68 -2.23 -10.68
CA ALA A 252 -25.36 -3.15 -9.60
C ALA A 252 -24.97 -2.42 -8.30
N PHE A 253 -24.20 -1.33 -8.40
CA PHE A 253 -23.85 -0.47 -7.27
C PHE A 253 -25.09 0.16 -6.65
N SER A 254 -25.92 0.84 -7.46
CA SER A 254 -27.17 1.43 -7.00
C SER A 254 -28.10 0.38 -6.37
N ALA A 255 -28.23 -0.80 -6.97
CA ALA A 255 -29.02 -1.92 -6.45
C ALA A 255 -28.62 -2.32 -5.02
N ARG A 256 -27.31 -2.36 -4.74
CA ARG A 256 -26.73 -2.86 -3.48
C ARG A 256 -26.47 -1.80 -2.42
N LEU A 257 -26.65 -0.51 -2.72
CA LEU A 257 -26.57 0.54 -1.71
C LEU A 257 -27.71 0.37 -0.68
N PRO A 258 -27.41 0.24 0.62
CA PRO A 258 -28.42 0.04 1.65
C PRO A 258 -29.09 1.38 2.03
N LEU A 259 -29.73 2.03 1.07
CA LEU A 259 -30.35 3.34 1.22
C LEU A 259 -31.49 3.36 2.25
N SER A 260 -32.18 2.23 2.46
CA SER A 260 -33.18 2.08 3.53
C SER A 260 -32.57 2.11 4.92
N SER A 261 -31.27 1.91 5.04
CA SER A 261 -30.51 1.88 6.29
C SER A 261 -29.64 3.12 6.50
N LEU A 262 -29.88 4.23 5.78
CA LEU A 262 -29.09 5.46 5.92
C LEU A 262 -29.05 5.99 7.35
N HIS A 263 -30.13 5.81 8.12
CA HIS A 263 -30.22 6.18 9.53
C HIS A 263 -29.14 5.53 10.42
N VAL A 264 -28.57 4.40 9.99
CA VAL A 264 -27.46 3.76 10.71
C VAL A 264 -26.18 4.60 10.65
N ALA A 265 -26.04 5.46 9.63
CA ALA A 265 -24.93 6.39 9.50
C ALA A 265 -25.14 7.73 10.25
N SER A 266 -26.35 8.05 10.72
CA SER A 266 -26.65 9.32 11.41
C SER A 266 -25.68 9.65 12.56
N PRO A 267 -25.31 8.71 13.46
CA PRO A 267 -24.35 9.00 14.53
C PRO A 267 -22.95 9.39 14.02
N ALA A 268 -22.61 9.01 12.79
CA ALA A 268 -21.32 9.28 12.17
C ALA A 268 -21.33 10.54 11.28
N ILE A 269 -22.48 11.17 11.00
CA ILE A 269 -22.57 12.36 10.13
C ILE A 269 -21.60 13.48 10.57
N PRO A 270 -21.50 13.86 11.86
CA PRO A 270 -20.54 14.88 12.28
C PRO A 270 -19.09 14.52 11.95
N SER A 271 -18.74 13.23 12.06
CA SER A 271 -17.40 12.75 11.71
C SER A 271 -17.15 12.71 10.20
N ILE A 272 -18.18 12.41 9.39
CA ILE A 272 -18.13 12.46 7.93
C ILE A 272 -17.85 13.90 7.47
N ILE A 273 -18.60 14.88 8.00
CA ILE A 273 -18.44 16.29 7.63
C ILE A 273 -17.07 16.84 8.04
N ALA A 274 -16.52 16.36 9.17
CA ALA A 274 -15.20 16.74 9.65
C ALA A 274 -14.03 15.99 8.97
N ASP A 275 -14.32 15.01 8.09
CA ASP A 275 -13.27 14.23 7.42
C ASP A 275 -12.42 15.13 6.49
N PRO A 276 -11.08 15.00 6.50
CA PRO A 276 -10.20 15.79 5.64
C PRO A 276 -10.52 15.70 4.14
N VAL A 277 -11.06 14.57 3.66
CA VAL A 277 -11.48 14.39 2.25
C VAL A 277 -12.64 15.33 1.90
N LEU A 278 -13.49 15.65 2.86
CA LEU A 278 -14.62 16.56 2.71
C LEU A 278 -14.31 17.95 3.30
N ALA A 279 -13.05 18.30 3.58
CA ALA A 279 -12.72 19.65 4.07
C ALA A 279 -13.05 20.72 3.02
N GLU A 280 -12.77 20.42 1.74
CA GLU A 280 -13.03 21.29 0.60
C GLU A 280 -14.51 21.21 0.14
N PRO A 281 -15.05 22.28 -0.47
CA PRO A 281 -16.46 22.31 -0.90
C PRO A 281 -16.75 21.37 -2.09
N GLU A 282 -15.80 21.17 -3.00
CA GLU A 282 -16.01 20.39 -4.23
C GLU A 282 -16.37 18.91 -3.96
N PRO A 283 -15.64 18.16 -3.11
CA PRO A 283 -16.05 16.81 -2.70
C PRO A 283 -17.45 16.74 -2.09
N LYS A 284 -17.89 17.76 -1.36
CA LYS A 284 -19.26 17.84 -0.81
C LYS A 284 -20.31 17.99 -1.90
N VAL A 285 -20.04 18.81 -2.91
CA VAL A 285 -20.93 18.97 -4.07
C VAL A 285 -21.09 17.63 -4.81
N HIS A 286 -19.99 16.89 -5.00
CA HIS A 286 -20.05 15.57 -5.62
C HIS A 286 -20.80 14.54 -4.78
N LEU A 287 -20.58 14.54 -3.46
CA LEU A 287 -21.34 13.72 -2.53
C LEU A 287 -22.84 13.95 -2.69
N ILE A 288 -23.29 15.21 -2.61
CA ILE A 288 -24.71 15.57 -2.73
C ILE A 288 -25.25 15.18 -4.11
N ALA A 289 -24.54 15.51 -5.18
CA ALA A 289 -24.97 15.20 -6.55
C ALA A 289 -25.12 13.69 -6.77
N ASN A 290 -24.11 12.91 -6.37
CA ASN A 290 -24.14 11.46 -6.51
C ASN A 290 -25.23 10.83 -5.63
N LEU A 291 -25.43 11.34 -4.42
CA LEU A 291 -26.49 10.88 -3.51
C LEU A 291 -27.89 11.14 -4.10
N VAL A 292 -28.14 12.35 -4.63
CA VAL A 292 -29.41 12.70 -5.31
C VAL A 292 -29.66 11.78 -6.50
N VAL A 293 -28.66 11.56 -7.35
CA VAL A 293 -28.79 10.70 -8.54
C VAL A 293 -29.12 9.24 -8.15
N LEU A 294 -28.48 8.71 -7.12
CA LEU A 294 -28.64 7.31 -6.72
C LEU A 294 -29.88 7.06 -5.86
N THR A 295 -30.34 8.05 -5.10
CA THR A 295 -31.46 7.93 -4.17
C THR A 295 -32.80 8.36 -4.78
N SER A 296 -32.82 9.33 -5.71
CA SER A 296 -34.06 9.88 -6.26
C SER A 296 -35.03 8.86 -6.87
N PRO A 297 -34.60 7.78 -7.57
CA PRO A 297 -35.54 6.78 -8.09
C PRO A 297 -36.24 5.97 -7.00
N ARG A 298 -35.83 6.12 -5.74
CA ARG A 298 -36.27 5.30 -4.60
C ARG A 298 -36.93 6.11 -3.48
N TYR A 299 -37.10 7.42 -3.62
CA TYR A 299 -37.68 8.26 -2.55
C TYR A 299 -39.02 7.72 -2.04
N SER A 300 -39.90 7.25 -2.93
CA SER A 300 -41.20 6.68 -2.55
C SER A 300 -41.12 5.38 -1.74
N LYS A 301 -39.96 4.72 -1.70
CA LYS A 301 -39.71 3.46 -1.00
C LYS A 301 -38.83 3.63 0.23
N LEU A 302 -38.32 4.84 0.52
CA LEU A 302 -37.47 5.05 1.68
C LEU A 302 -38.31 5.10 2.97
N PRO A 303 -37.88 4.41 4.03
CA PRO A 303 -38.48 4.59 5.34
C PRO A 303 -38.20 6.00 5.87
N ALA A 304 -39.11 6.52 6.71
CA ALA A 304 -39.02 7.88 7.24
C ALA A 304 -37.66 8.18 7.92
N GLN A 305 -37.13 7.24 8.71
CA GLN A 305 -35.83 7.38 9.37
C GLN A 305 -34.67 7.53 8.39
N ALA A 306 -34.69 6.80 7.27
CA ALA A 306 -33.65 6.94 6.25
C ALA A 306 -33.77 8.25 5.48
N LEU A 307 -34.99 8.76 5.31
CA LEU A 307 -35.23 10.07 4.70
C LEU A 307 -34.77 11.20 5.62
N GLU A 308 -35.00 11.10 6.92
CA GLU A 308 -34.50 12.04 7.92
C GLU A 308 -32.97 12.10 7.89
N ALA A 309 -32.29 10.96 7.97
CA ALA A 309 -30.84 10.87 7.86
C ALA A 309 -30.26 11.33 6.52
N TYR A 310 -31.06 11.31 5.44
CA TYR A 310 -30.67 11.83 4.13
C TYR A 310 -30.70 13.36 4.05
N LEU A 311 -31.54 14.01 4.88
CA LEU A 311 -31.71 15.46 4.93
C LEU A 311 -30.71 16.15 5.87
N GLU A 312 -30.10 15.40 6.79
CA GLU A 312 -28.99 15.82 7.66
C GLU A 312 -27.67 15.95 6.89
#